data_AF-A0A7J4M2B2-F1
#
_entry.id   AF-A0A7J4M2B2-F1
#
_cell.length_a   1.000
_cell.length_b   1.000
_cell.length_c   1.000
_cell.angle_alpha   90.00
_cell.angle_beta   90.00
_cell.angle_gamma   90.00
#
_symmetry.space_group_name_H-M   'P 1'
#
loop_
_entity.id
_entity.type
_entity.pdbx_description
1 polymer ?
#
loop_
_entity_poly.entity_id
_entity_poly.type
_entity_poly.pdbx_seq_one_letter_code
_entity_poly.pdbx_strand_id
1 'polypeptide(L)'
;GSKDHNVQVRTIAVRMGYKLNEYGLFGRKGQLMPTKEEKDIYGRLGMQYMPPEMREARGEVKLAQEHKIPRLVELGDIRGDMHTHTLESDGADSIEEMADAAMKADLDYFATTNHTKSLGIANGMDERGFAKFFKRVDKLNDSLDGKIRVLKGAEVDILKDGSLDLDRECLKS
;
A
#
# COMPACT_ATOMS: atom_id res chain seq x y z
N GLY A 1 -4.63 -18.29 -10.15
CA GLY A 1 -5.27 -17.33 -11.08
C GLY A 1 -4.22 -16.36 -11.57
N SER A 2 -4.61 -15.31 -12.31
CA SER A 2 -5.88 -15.11 -13.03
C SER A 2 -6.13 -16.21 -14.09
N LYS A 3 -7.28 -16.19 -14.79
CA LYS A 3 -7.55 -17.14 -15.89
C LYS A 3 -6.46 -17.02 -16.97
N ASP A 4 -6.13 -15.80 -17.37
CA ASP A 4 -5.21 -15.55 -18.48
C ASP A 4 -3.78 -15.90 -18.08
N HIS A 5 -3.38 -15.60 -16.84
CA HIS A 5 -2.13 -16.09 -16.27
C HIS A 5 -2.04 -17.62 -16.32
N ASN A 6 -3.08 -18.32 -15.85
CA ASN A 6 -3.13 -19.77 -15.87
C ASN A 6 -3.01 -20.34 -17.30
N VAL A 7 -3.63 -19.69 -18.30
CA VAL A 7 -3.50 -20.08 -19.71
C VAL A 7 -2.04 -19.98 -20.16
N GLN A 8 -1.38 -18.84 -19.91
CA GLN A 8 0.03 -18.64 -20.31
C GLN A 8 0.96 -19.67 -19.65
N VAL A 9 0.82 -19.89 -18.34
CA VAL A 9 1.64 -20.87 -17.59
C VAL A 9 1.39 -22.30 -18.08
N ARG A 10 0.14 -22.67 -18.36
CA ARG A 10 -0.19 -23.99 -18.93
C ARG A 10 0.39 -24.17 -20.34
N THR A 11 0.37 -23.13 -21.17
CA THR A 11 1.01 -23.18 -22.50
C THR A 11 2.51 -23.44 -22.38
N ILE A 12 3.19 -22.82 -21.42
CA ILE A 12 4.61 -23.07 -21.15
C ILE A 12 4.82 -24.52 -20.66
N ALA A 13 4.02 -24.98 -19.71
CA ALA A 13 4.09 -26.35 -19.21
C ALA A 13 3.98 -27.39 -20.33
N VAL A 14 2.99 -27.22 -21.23
CA VAL A 14 2.80 -28.12 -22.39
C VAL A 14 4.03 -28.10 -23.31
N ARG A 15 4.60 -26.93 -23.61
CA ARG A 15 5.81 -26.80 -24.43
C ARG A 15 7.01 -27.52 -23.83
N MET A 16 7.10 -27.59 -22.51
CA MET A 16 8.15 -28.32 -21.77
C MET A 16 7.84 -29.82 -21.59
N GLY A 17 6.70 -30.31 -22.06
CA GLY A 17 6.27 -31.69 -21.91
C GLY A 17 5.66 -32.02 -20.56
N TYR A 18 5.09 -31.03 -19.88
CA TYR A 18 4.33 -31.18 -18.65
C TYR A 18 2.83 -30.93 -18.90
N LYS A 19 2.00 -31.46 -17.99
CA LYS A 19 0.58 -31.11 -17.85
C LYS A 19 0.39 -30.45 -16.49
N LEU A 20 -0.11 -29.21 -16.48
CA LEU A 20 -0.41 -28.48 -15.25
C LEU A 20 -1.94 -28.37 -15.07
N ASN A 21 -2.45 -28.81 -13.93
CA ASN A 21 -3.84 -28.64 -13.52
C ASN A 21 -3.92 -28.34 -12.00
N GLU A 22 -5.13 -28.28 -11.46
CA GLU A 22 -5.42 -28.01 -10.05
C GLU A 22 -4.87 -29.06 -9.08
N TYR A 23 -4.54 -30.27 -9.56
CA TYR A 23 -3.97 -31.35 -8.76
C TYR A 23 -2.43 -31.36 -8.76
N GLY A 24 -1.79 -30.53 -9.60
CA GLY A 24 -0.35 -30.36 -9.64
C GLY A 24 0.26 -30.40 -11.04
N LEU A 25 1.57 -30.60 -11.08
CA LEU A 25 2.36 -30.69 -12.31
C LEU A 25 2.65 -32.16 -12.62
N PHE A 26 2.31 -32.61 -13.82
CA PHE A 26 2.46 -34.00 -14.25
C PHE A 26 3.47 -34.09 -15.41
N GLY A 27 4.34 -35.10 -15.38
CA GLY A 27 5.25 -35.41 -16.47
C GLY A 27 4.56 -36.07 -17.67
N ARG A 28 5.32 -36.30 -18.76
CA ARG A 28 4.80 -36.89 -20.01
C ARG A 28 4.11 -38.25 -19.83
N LYS A 29 4.53 -39.07 -18.86
CA LYS A 29 3.95 -40.38 -18.59
C LYS A 29 2.79 -40.33 -17.58
N GLY A 30 2.31 -39.13 -17.25
CA GLY A 30 1.22 -38.91 -16.29
C GLY A 30 1.63 -39.03 -14.82
N GLN A 31 2.92 -39.17 -14.52
CA GLN A 31 3.42 -39.20 -13.15
C GLN A 31 3.38 -37.80 -12.53
N LEU A 32 2.92 -37.70 -11.29
CA LEU A 32 2.95 -36.45 -10.53
C LEU A 32 4.41 -36.07 -10.25
N MET A 33 4.78 -34.83 -10.57
CA MET A 33 6.09 -34.30 -10.28
C MET A 33 6.19 -33.97 -8.79
N PRO A 34 7.32 -34.25 -8.13
CA PRO A 34 7.50 -33.88 -6.74
C PRO A 34 7.60 -32.36 -6.64
N THR A 35 6.53 -31.76 -6.10
CA THR A 35 6.34 -30.34 -5.79
C THR A 35 5.65 -30.27 -4.43
N LYS A 36 6.25 -29.58 -3.46
CA LYS A 36 5.69 -29.37 -2.12
C LYS A 36 4.92 -28.05 -2.06
N GLU A 37 5.43 -27.04 -2.75
CA GLU A 37 4.90 -25.69 -2.74
C GLU A 37 4.74 -25.15 -4.16
N GLU A 38 3.97 -24.08 -4.31
CA GLU A 38 3.70 -23.47 -5.61
C GLU A 38 5.00 -23.00 -6.32
N LYS A 39 5.99 -22.52 -5.55
CA LYS A 39 7.30 -22.12 -6.08
C LYS A 39 8.03 -23.26 -6.79
N ASP A 40 7.80 -24.51 -6.39
CA ASP A 40 8.39 -25.68 -7.03
C ASP A 40 7.80 -25.90 -8.43
N ILE A 41 6.52 -25.57 -8.63
CA ILE A 41 5.86 -25.65 -9.94
C ILE A 41 6.50 -24.62 -10.88
N TYR A 42 6.62 -23.36 -10.48
CA TYR A 42 7.26 -22.33 -11.29
C TYR A 42 8.73 -22.66 -11.58
N GLY A 43 9.47 -23.11 -10.58
CA GLY A 43 10.88 -23.52 -10.74
C GLY A 43 11.05 -24.66 -11.75
N ARG A 44 10.16 -25.66 -11.75
CA ARG A 44 10.16 -26.74 -12.76
C ARG A 44 9.84 -26.25 -14.16
N LEU A 45 9.10 -25.15 -14.28
CA LEU A 45 8.80 -24.50 -15.54
C LEU A 45 9.87 -23.48 -15.97
N GLY A 46 11.01 -23.42 -15.28
CA GLY A 46 12.09 -22.49 -15.60
C GLY A 46 11.70 -21.04 -15.37
N MET A 47 10.83 -20.78 -14.38
CA MET A 47 10.34 -19.45 -14.05
C MET A 47 10.66 -19.10 -12.61
N GLN A 48 10.98 -17.83 -12.37
CA GLN A 48 10.95 -17.26 -11.02
C GLN A 48 9.53 -17.31 -10.45
N TYR A 49 9.40 -17.47 -9.14
CA TYR A 49 8.11 -17.39 -8.45
C TYR A 49 7.48 -15.99 -8.67
N MET A 50 6.20 -15.98 -9.03
CA MET A 50 5.42 -14.76 -9.21
C MET A 50 4.46 -14.59 -8.02
N PRO A 51 4.54 -13.47 -7.27
CA PRO A 51 3.54 -13.15 -6.25
C PRO A 51 2.12 -13.12 -6.86
N PRO A 52 1.09 -13.58 -6.12
CA PRO A 52 -0.30 -13.59 -6.59
C PRO A 52 -0.80 -12.27 -7.20
N GLU A 53 -0.36 -11.14 -6.65
CA GLU A 53 -0.74 -9.77 -7.02
C GLU A 53 -0.33 -9.40 -8.44
N MET A 54 0.69 -10.07 -9.01
CA MET A 54 1.16 -9.82 -10.38
C MET A 54 0.46 -10.66 -11.44
N ARG A 55 -0.33 -11.67 -11.06
CA ARG A 55 -0.78 -12.77 -11.95
C ARG A 55 -1.97 -12.38 -12.84
N GLU A 56 -1.83 -11.30 -13.58
CA GLU A 56 -2.89 -10.68 -14.39
C GLU A 56 -2.63 -10.73 -15.90
N ALA A 57 -1.67 -11.54 -16.36
CA ALA A 57 -1.28 -11.66 -17.77
C ALA A 57 -0.85 -10.33 -18.41
N ARG A 58 -0.20 -9.45 -17.63
CA ARG A 58 0.26 -8.10 -18.04
C ARG A 58 1.76 -8.03 -18.30
N GLY A 59 2.43 -9.16 -18.38
CA GLY A 59 3.86 -9.27 -18.67
C GLY A 59 4.68 -9.98 -17.59
N GLU A 60 4.03 -10.35 -16.49
CA GLU A 60 4.66 -11.06 -15.37
C GLU A 60 5.27 -12.40 -15.79
N VAL A 61 4.63 -13.15 -16.69
CA VAL A 61 5.14 -14.45 -17.14
C VAL A 61 6.46 -14.31 -17.89
N LYS A 62 6.58 -13.28 -18.74
CA LYS A 62 7.83 -12.98 -19.44
C LYS A 62 8.94 -12.59 -18.45
N LEU A 63 8.62 -11.71 -17.50
CA LEU A 63 9.57 -11.34 -16.43
C LEU A 63 10.01 -12.56 -15.62
N ALA A 64 9.10 -13.49 -15.32
CA ALA A 64 9.41 -14.70 -14.58
C ALA A 64 10.34 -15.65 -15.35
N GLN A 65 10.13 -15.82 -16.66
CA GLN A 65 11.04 -16.58 -17.53
C GLN A 65 12.44 -15.94 -17.63
N GLU A 66 12.52 -14.61 -17.55
CA GLU A 66 13.77 -13.87 -17.55
C GLU A 66 14.41 -13.73 -16.15
N HIS A 67 13.77 -14.26 -15.09
CA HIS A 67 14.17 -14.10 -13.70
C HIS A 67 14.31 -12.63 -13.26
N LYS A 68 13.35 -11.79 -13.68
CA LYS A 68 13.28 -10.34 -13.42
C LYS A 68 11.99 -9.94 -12.68
N ILE A 69 11.38 -10.83 -11.90
CA ILE A 69 10.26 -10.43 -11.03
C ILE A 69 10.84 -9.50 -9.94
N PRO A 70 10.32 -8.27 -9.81
CA PRO A 70 10.82 -7.32 -8.83
C PRO A 70 10.44 -7.76 -7.41
N ARG A 71 11.19 -7.27 -6.41
CA ARG A 71 10.72 -7.29 -5.02
C ARG A 71 9.53 -6.33 -4.91
N LEU A 72 8.39 -6.83 -4.46
CA LEU A 72 7.23 -5.99 -4.17
C LEU A 72 7.37 -5.37 -2.78
N VAL A 73 6.67 -4.27 -2.56
CA VAL A 73 6.50 -3.71 -1.22
C VAL A 73 5.66 -4.68 -0.38
N GLU A 74 6.11 -4.95 0.83
CA GLU A 74 5.41 -5.77 1.81
C GLU A 74 4.90 -4.90 2.97
N LEU A 75 3.98 -5.42 3.79
CA LEU A 75 3.45 -4.66 4.94
C LEU A 75 4.56 -4.20 5.90
N GLY A 76 5.60 -5.01 6.10
CA GLY A 76 6.75 -4.65 6.94
C GLY A 76 7.67 -3.57 6.34
N ASP A 77 7.51 -3.23 5.05
CA ASP A 77 8.21 -2.09 4.45
C ASP A 77 7.49 -0.75 4.73
N ILE A 78 6.24 -0.79 5.23
CA ILE A 78 5.44 0.40 5.51
C ILE A 78 5.84 0.96 6.88
N ARG A 79 6.46 2.14 6.89
CA ARG A 79 6.92 2.81 8.12
C ARG A 79 5.92 3.81 8.69
N GLY A 80 4.88 4.16 7.95
CA GLY A 80 3.90 5.12 8.41
C GLY A 80 2.75 5.34 7.42
N ASP A 81 1.67 5.92 7.94
CA ASP A 81 0.51 6.33 7.15
C ASP A 81 0.60 7.82 6.81
N MET A 82 0.46 8.17 5.54
CA MET A 82 0.67 9.53 5.05
C MET A 82 -0.64 10.30 4.81
N HIS A 83 -1.80 9.70 5.06
CA HIS A 83 -3.08 10.36 4.87
C HIS A 83 -4.10 9.86 5.89
N THR A 84 -4.28 10.60 6.98
CA THR A 84 -5.24 10.24 8.04
C THR A 84 -6.02 11.46 8.51
N HIS A 85 -7.26 11.21 8.94
CA HIS A 85 -8.19 12.24 9.40
C HIS A 85 -8.45 12.09 10.89
N THR A 86 -8.66 13.21 11.56
CA THR A 86 -8.94 13.26 12.99
C THR A 86 -10.27 13.99 13.22
N LEU A 87 -10.73 14.05 14.47
CA LEU A 87 -11.96 14.75 14.88
C LEU A 87 -12.02 16.24 14.45
N GLU A 88 -10.90 16.82 14.03
CA GLU A 88 -10.78 18.18 13.53
C GLU A 88 -11.39 18.37 12.12
N SER A 89 -11.73 17.29 11.41
CA SER A 89 -12.54 17.35 10.19
C SER A 89 -13.58 16.24 10.18
N ASP A 90 -13.37 15.18 9.41
CA ASP A 90 -14.30 14.06 9.21
C ASP A 90 -13.77 12.72 9.76
N GLY A 91 -12.67 12.75 10.53
CA GLY A 91 -12.17 11.60 11.27
C GLY A 91 -13.04 11.26 12.49
N ALA A 92 -12.92 10.02 12.97
CA ALA A 92 -13.66 9.52 14.13
C ALA A 92 -12.87 9.57 15.44
N ASP A 93 -11.54 9.74 15.35
CA ASP A 93 -10.61 9.59 16.47
C ASP A 93 -9.80 10.88 16.70
N SER A 94 -9.42 11.11 17.96
CA SER A 94 -8.51 12.19 18.34
C SER A 94 -7.07 11.92 17.86
N ILE A 95 -6.22 12.95 17.83
CA ILE A 95 -4.79 12.78 17.50
C ILE A 95 -4.07 11.85 18.48
N GLU A 96 -4.50 11.83 19.74
CA GLU A 96 -3.97 10.95 20.77
C GLU A 96 -4.34 9.49 20.50
N GLU A 97 -5.61 9.21 20.18
CA GLU A 97 -6.08 7.86 19.82
C GLU A 97 -5.41 7.34 18.55
N MET A 98 -5.24 8.21 17.55
CA MET A 98 -4.53 7.87 16.31
C MET A 98 -3.06 7.53 16.55
N ALA A 99 -2.37 8.28 17.41
CA ALA A 99 -0.99 7.97 17.79
C ALA A 99 -0.88 6.61 18.51
N ASP A 100 -1.84 6.32 19.39
CA ASP A 100 -1.91 5.06 20.12
C ASP A 100 -2.18 3.86 19.19
N ALA A 101 -3.04 4.04 18.19
CA ALA A 101 -3.30 3.05 17.15
C ALA A 101 -2.07 2.83 16.25
N ALA A 102 -1.40 3.90 15.84
CA ALA A 102 -0.23 3.81 14.97
C ALA A 102 0.96 3.14 15.68
N MET A 103 1.17 3.37 16.99
CA MET A 103 2.15 2.61 17.78
C MET A 103 1.80 1.12 17.87
N LYS A 104 0.52 0.76 18.03
CA LYS A 104 0.07 -0.66 18.03
C LYS A 104 0.26 -1.33 16.67
N ALA A 105 0.24 -0.54 15.60
CA ALA A 105 0.51 -0.98 14.23
C ALA A 105 2.00 -1.00 13.87
N ASP A 106 2.91 -0.72 14.83
CA ASP A 106 4.37 -0.69 14.64
C ASP A 106 4.82 0.32 13.58
N LEU A 107 4.12 1.46 13.50
CA LEU A 107 4.49 2.57 12.61
C LEU A 107 5.45 3.55 13.31
N ASP A 108 6.43 4.04 12.57
CA ASP A 108 7.36 5.07 13.02
C ASP A 108 6.73 6.47 13.00
N TYR A 109 5.76 6.68 12.11
CA TYR A 109 5.07 7.95 11.95
C TYR A 109 3.68 7.82 11.35
N PHE A 110 2.87 8.87 11.50
CA PHE A 110 1.69 9.08 10.67
C PHE A 110 1.47 10.57 10.40
N ALA A 111 0.79 10.90 9.31
CA ALA A 111 0.45 12.28 8.95
C ALA A 111 -1.02 12.58 9.21
N THR A 112 -1.26 13.71 9.87
CA THR A 112 -2.59 14.30 10.03
C THR A 112 -2.89 15.16 8.80
N THR A 113 -3.92 14.82 8.03
CA THR A 113 -4.26 15.45 6.74
C THR A 113 -5.73 15.85 6.69
N ASN A 114 -6.20 16.55 7.72
CA ASN A 114 -7.58 17.03 7.79
C ASN A 114 -7.94 17.93 6.60
N HIS A 115 -9.23 17.97 6.25
CA HIS A 115 -9.75 18.77 5.14
C HIS A 115 -9.65 20.28 5.39
N THR A 116 -9.49 21.05 4.29
CA THR A 116 -9.67 22.50 4.28
C THR A 116 -11.14 22.90 4.15
N LYS A 117 -11.46 24.17 4.44
CA LYS A 117 -12.84 24.66 4.62
C LYS A 117 -13.78 24.49 3.41
N SER A 118 -13.27 24.35 2.18
CA SER A 118 -14.12 24.41 0.98
C SER A 118 -15.04 23.20 0.82
N LEU A 119 -14.70 22.07 1.43
CA LEU A 119 -15.60 20.94 1.63
C LEU A 119 -16.62 21.26 2.73
N GLY A 120 -17.73 21.91 2.34
CA GLY A 120 -18.85 22.24 3.25
C GLY A 120 -19.54 21.04 3.92
N ILE A 121 -19.14 19.81 3.59
CA ILE A 121 -19.62 18.55 4.18
C ILE A 121 -18.68 18.06 5.31
N ALA A 122 -17.40 18.45 5.29
CA ALA A 122 -16.35 17.83 6.11
C ALA A 122 -15.91 18.65 7.35
N ASN A 123 -16.62 19.73 7.70
CA ASN A 123 -16.22 20.65 8.79
C ASN A 123 -14.74 21.08 8.72
N GLY A 124 -14.22 21.30 7.51
CA GLY A 124 -12.78 21.55 7.28
C GLY A 124 -12.24 22.80 7.98
N MET A 125 -10.92 22.82 8.19
CA MET A 125 -10.24 23.90 8.89
C MET A 125 -9.78 25.02 7.95
N ASP A 126 -9.77 26.25 8.46
CA ASP A 126 -9.06 27.37 7.85
C ASP A 126 -7.61 27.44 8.36
N GLU A 127 -6.84 28.43 7.90
CA GLU A 127 -5.44 28.65 8.30
C GLU A 127 -5.27 28.78 9.82
N ARG A 128 -6.26 29.40 10.49
CA ARG A 128 -6.23 29.58 11.95
C ARG A 128 -6.50 28.25 12.66
N GLY A 129 -7.38 27.41 12.11
CA GLY A 129 -7.64 26.05 12.57
C GLY A 129 -6.38 25.21 12.51
N PHE A 130 -5.73 25.15 11.34
CA PHE A 130 -4.48 24.43 11.16
C PHE A 130 -3.36 24.94 12.08
N ALA A 131 -3.18 26.26 12.20
CA ALA A 131 -2.16 26.82 13.10
C ALA A 131 -2.38 26.42 14.58
N LYS A 132 -3.63 26.30 15.03
CA LYS A 132 -3.95 25.81 16.39
C LYS A 132 -3.72 24.30 16.50
N PHE A 133 -4.14 23.55 15.50
CA PHE A 133 -3.99 22.10 15.45
C PHE A 133 -2.52 21.69 15.43
N PHE A 134 -1.69 22.33 14.62
CA PHE A 134 -0.25 22.07 14.56
C PHE A 134 0.46 22.33 15.88
N LYS A 135 0.03 23.32 16.67
CA LYS A 135 0.54 23.50 18.04
C LYS A 135 0.15 22.36 18.97
N ARG A 136 -1.00 21.71 18.77
CA ARG A 136 -1.38 20.50 19.51
C ARG A 136 -0.53 19.30 19.07
N VAL A 137 -0.30 19.17 17.78
CA VAL A 137 0.60 18.15 17.22
C VAL A 137 2.02 18.30 17.78
N ASP A 138 2.55 19.53 17.90
CA ASP A 138 3.87 19.76 18.52
C ASP A 138 3.90 19.28 19.97
N LYS A 139 2.93 19.71 20.78
CA LYS A 139 2.82 19.29 22.19
C LYS A 139 2.68 17.77 22.34
N LEU A 140 1.91 17.14 21.46
CA LEU A 140 1.74 15.70 21.47
C LEU A 140 3.07 15.01 21.15
N ASN A 141 3.77 15.44 20.11
CA ASN A 141 5.09 14.90 19.77
C ASN A 141 6.09 15.04 20.93
N ASP A 142 6.12 16.19 21.61
CA ASP A 142 6.97 16.38 22.80
C ASP A 142 6.63 15.36 23.91
N SER A 143 5.34 15.06 24.10
CA SER A 143 4.89 14.09 25.11
C SER A 143 5.11 12.62 24.74
N LEU A 144 5.23 12.32 23.45
CA LEU A 144 5.42 10.96 22.95
C LEU A 144 6.88 10.48 23.07
N ASP A 145 7.82 11.38 23.37
CA ASP A 145 9.24 11.07 23.64
C ASP A 145 9.87 10.19 22.54
N GLY A 146 9.55 10.48 21.28
CA GLY A 146 10.11 9.79 20.12
C GLY A 146 9.56 8.38 19.85
N LYS A 147 8.55 7.90 20.59
CA LYS A 147 7.92 6.59 20.35
C LYS A 147 7.24 6.49 18.99
N ILE A 148 6.68 7.60 18.52
CA ILE A 148 6.11 7.77 17.19
C ILE A 148 6.15 9.25 16.82
N ARG A 149 6.30 9.56 15.53
CA ARG A 149 6.25 10.94 15.02
C ARG A 149 4.90 11.23 14.35
N VAL A 150 4.18 12.23 14.87
CA VAL A 150 3.00 12.79 14.21
C VAL A 150 3.42 13.92 13.27
N LEU A 151 3.15 13.76 11.98
CA LEU A 151 3.44 14.76 10.94
C LEU A 151 2.26 15.72 10.77
N LYS A 152 2.60 16.99 10.59
CA LYS A 152 1.66 18.06 10.27
C LYS A 152 1.40 18.05 8.77
N GLY A 153 0.16 17.80 8.38
CA GLY A 153 -0.29 17.86 7.00
C GLY A 153 -1.66 18.51 6.88
N ALA A 154 -2.14 18.60 5.65
CA ALA A 154 -3.47 19.06 5.30
C ALA A 154 -3.87 18.42 3.98
N GLU A 155 -5.11 17.95 3.86
CA GLU A 155 -5.70 17.63 2.57
C GLU A 155 -6.27 18.93 1.99
N VAL A 156 -5.49 19.56 1.12
CA VAL A 156 -5.80 20.89 0.57
C VAL A 156 -6.58 20.75 -0.74
N ASP A 157 -7.78 21.29 -0.76
CA ASP A 157 -8.62 21.30 -1.96
C ASP A 157 -7.98 22.12 -3.09
N ILE A 158 -8.15 21.64 -4.31
CA ILE A 158 -7.86 22.38 -5.54
C ILE A 158 -9.17 23.04 -6.00
N LEU A 159 -9.21 24.36 -5.98
CA LEU A 159 -10.38 25.16 -6.34
C LEU A 159 -10.65 25.12 -7.85
N LYS A 160 -11.83 25.59 -8.27
CA LYS A 160 -12.29 25.56 -9.68
C LYS A 160 -11.35 26.27 -10.65
N ASP A 161 -10.58 27.24 -10.18
CA ASP A 161 -9.58 27.99 -10.95
C ASP A 161 -8.17 27.38 -10.88
N GLY A 162 -8.01 26.24 -10.20
CA GLY A 162 -6.74 25.55 -9.97
C GLY A 162 -5.91 26.10 -8.82
N SER A 163 -6.39 27.12 -8.09
CA SER A 163 -5.74 27.60 -6.86
C SER A 163 -5.97 26.64 -5.68
N LEU A 164 -5.24 26.83 -4.59
CA LEU A 164 -5.34 26.02 -3.38
C LEU A 164 -6.28 26.68 -2.36
N ASP A 165 -7.05 25.88 -1.64
CA ASP A 165 -7.99 26.34 -0.59
C ASP A 165 -7.30 26.72 0.74
N LEU A 166 -5.97 26.79 0.75
CA LEU A 166 -5.17 27.24 1.89
C LEU A 166 -4.05 28.16 1.41
N ASP A 167 -3.85 29.26 2.13
CA ASP A 167 -2.74 30.17 1.84
C ASP A 167 -1.38 29.46 1.98
N ARG A 168 -0.48 29.72 1.03
CA ARG A 168 0.87 29.12 1.01
C ARG A 168 1.68 29.41 2.26
N GLU A 169 1.46 30.54 2.93
CA GLU A 169 2.15 30.85 4.17
C GLU A 169 1.76 29.91 5.32
N CYS A 170 0.53 29.38 5.31
CA CYS A 170 0.10 28.37 6.28
C CYS A 170 0.82 27.03 6.09
N LEU A 171 1.31 26.73 4.89
CA LEU A 171 1.99 25.47 4.56
C LEU A 171 3.49 25.47 4.91
N LYS A 172 4.06 26.60 5.34
CA LYS A 172 5.50 26.72 5.65
C LYS A 172 5.85 26.43 7.13
N SER A 173 4.85 26.17 7.97
CA SER A 173 4.94 26.14 9.43
C SER A 173 5.33 24.79 10.04
#